data_AF-A0A9D1CYC4-F1
#
_entry.id   AF-A0A9D1CYC4-F1
#
_cell.length_a   1.000
_cell.length_b   1.000
_cell.length_c   1.000
_cell.angle_alpha   90.00
_cell.angle_beta   90.00
_cell.angle_gamma   90.00
#
_symmetry.space_group_name_H-M   'P 1'
#
loop_
_entity.id
_entity.type
_entity.pdbx_description
1 polymer ?
#
loop_
_entity_poly.entity_id
_entity_poly.type
_entity_poly.pdbx_seq_one_letter_code
_entity_poly.pdbx_strand_id
1 'polypeptide(L)'
;MVEEVKAALNENPNITAEVKDDLMYLITIFCNNFKDVNLDNLKERLKTLKISRGSMYLVKLPCQYNPHNNEIAINLGRFEGSDAKHWMMHALLGVITAKDNYYGFNNEDGTLQALNEGYTEILTNYLVGDVEDSFYTDEVIMTNLISKVIGNDVMYKAYFTNDANLLLNAMSQAEGK
;
A
#
# COMPACT_ATOMS: atom_id res chain seq x y z
N MET A 1 19.24 6.11 -3.82
CA MET A 1 17.86 5.58 -3.67
C MET A 1 17.22 5.94 -2.33
N VAL A 2 17.55 5.31 -1.18
CA VAL A 2 16.93 5.66 0.13
C VAL A 2 17.21 7.12 0.53
N GLU A 3 18.43 7.61 0.32
CA GLU A 3 18.77 9.02 0.61
C GLU A 3 17.99 10.03 -0.27
N GLU A 4 17.67 9.67 -1.52
CA GLU A 4 16.84 10.53 -2.38
C GLU A 4 15.39 10.56 -1.91
N VAL A 5 14.87 9.43 -1.42
CA VAL A 5 13.54 9.35 -0.79
C VAL A 5 13.49 10.21 0.46
N LYS A 6 14.54 10.14 1.29
CA LYS A 6 14.69 10.99 2.48
C LYS A 6 14.72 12.47 2.13
N ALA A 7 15.46 12.85 1.10
CA ALA A 7 15.50 14.24 0.62
C ALA A 7 14.11 14.72 0.17
N ALA A 8 13.40 13.93 -0.65
CA ALA A 8 12.05 14.27 -1.11
C ALA A 8 11.05 14.42 0.05
N LEU A 9 11.11 13.54 1.05
CA LEU A 9 10.28 13.64 2.25
C LEU A 9 10.61 14.88 3.08
N ASN A 10 11.90 15.21 3.23
CA ASN A 10 12.32 16.39 3.99
C ASN A 10 11.84 17.70 3.37
N GLU A 11 11.75 17.77 2.04
CA GLU A 11 11.23 18.93 1.31
C GLU A 11 9.70 19.11 1.43
N ASN A 12 8.96 18.09 1.87
CA ASN A 12 7.50 18.18 1.98
C ASN A 12 7.08 19.17 3.08
N PRO A 13 6.34 20.25 2.76
CA PRO A 13 5.91 21.25 3.73
C PRO A 13 4.66 20.85 4.54
N ASN A 14 3.94 19.80 4.11
CA ASN A 14 2.67 19.36 4.70
C ASN A 14 2.85 18.36 5.85
N ILE A 15 4.08 17.88 6.09
CA ILE A 15 4.38 16.85 7.08
C ILE A 15 5.36 17.41 8.11
N THR A 16 5.09 17.18 9.40
CA THR A 16 5.95 17.61 10.51
C THR A 16 7.22 16.76 10.58
N ALA A 17 8.27 17.27 11.25
CA ALA A 17 9.54 16.54 11.37
C ALA A 17 9.38 15.15 12.03
N GLU A 18 8.60 15.07 13.10
CA GLU A 18 8.31 13.81 13.80
C GLU A 18 7.67 12.77 12.88
N VAL A 19 6.64 13.17 12.11
CA VAL A 19 5.96 12.27 11.18
C VAL A 19 6.87 11.88 10.01
N LYS A 20 7.79 12.77 9.58
CA LYS A 20 8.81 12.42 8.58
C LYS A 20 9.74 11.33 9.08
N ASP A 21 10.17 11.40 10.34
CA ASP A 21 11.04 10.38 10.94
C ASP A 21 10.33 9.02 11.01
N ASP A 22 9.05 8.99 11.41
CA ASP A 22 8.24 7.77 11.46
C ASP A 22 8.00 7.16 10.06
N LEU A 23 7.68 7.98 9.07
CA LEU A 23 7.56 7.53 7.67
C LEU A 23 8.89 6.98 7.16
N MET A 24 10.00 7.66 7.45
CA MET A 24 11.32 7.22 7.01
C MET A 24 11.72 5.88 7.65
N TYR A 25 11.33 5.63 8.90
CA TYR A 25 11.49 4.32 9.53
C TYR A 25 10.77 3.22 8.73
N LEU A 26 9.50 3.41 8.37
CA LEU A 26 8.73 2.44 7.57
C LEU A 26 9.31 2.27 6.16
N ILE A 27 9.65 3.37 5.49
CA ILE A 27 10.30 3.34 4.16
C ILE A 27 11.61 2.54 4.22
N THR A 28 12.38 2.66 5.30
CA THR A 28 13.62 1.90 5.48
C THR A 28 13.34 0.41 5.62
N ILE A 29 12.31 0.00 6.38
CA ILE A 29 11.86 -1.40 6.45
C ILE A 29 11.51 -1.92 5.05
N PHE A 30 10.73 -1.15 4.30
CA PHE A 30 10.35 -1.50 2.92
C PHE A 30 11.58 -1.71 2.03
N CYS A 31 12.49 -0.73 1.97
CA CYS A 31 13.65 -0.76 1.08
C CYS A 31 14.64 -1.89 1.44
N ASN A 32 14.71 -2.28 2.71
CA ASN A 32 15.57 -3.39 3.14
C ASN A 32 15.07 -4.74 2.64
N ASN A 33 13.75 -4.91 2.52
CA ASN A 33 13.11 -6.13 2.06
C ASN A 33 12.92 -6.18 0.54
N PHE A 34 12.68 -5.04 -0.10
CA PHE A 34 12.38 -4.92 -1.53
C PHE A 34 13.37 -3.98 -2.22
N LYS A 35 14.53 -4.53 -2.61
CA LYS A 35 15.66 -3.76 -3.15
C LYS A 35 15.55 -3.44 -4.64
N ASP A 36 14.70 -4.18 -5.33
CA ASP A 36 14.48 -4.13 -6.78
C ASP A 36 13.28 -3.26 -7.20
N VAL A 37 12.49 -2.78 -6.24
CA VAL A 37 11.35 -1.90 -6.51
C VAL A 37 11.82 -0.48 -6.86
N ASN A 38 11.26 0.06 -7.96
CA ASN A 38 11.49 1.45 -8.36
C ASN A 38 10.76 2.41 -7.40
N LEU A 39 11.49 3.38 -6.84
CA LEU A 39 10.98 4.37 -5.88
C LEU A 39 10.71 5.76 -6.46
N ASP A 40 10.79 5.95 -7.78
CA ASP A 40 10.58 7.25 -8.42
C ASP A 40 9.20 7.82 -8.13
N ASN A 41 8.17 6.97 -8.21
CA ASN A 41 6.81 7.38 -7.86
C ASN A 41 6.68 7.76 -6.38
N LEU A 42 7.27 6.98 -5.47
CA LEU A 42 7.31 7.31 -4.05
C LEU A 42 7.96 8.68 -3.83
N LYS A 43 9.11 8.95 -4.45
CA LYS A 43 9.80 10.25 -4.35
C LYS A 43 8.89 11.40 -4.78
N GLU A 44 8.22 11.29 -5.92
CA GLU A 44 7.34 12.34 -6.41
C GLU A 44 6.11 12.55 -5.52
N ARG A 45 5.46 11.47 -5.07
CA ARG A 45 4.31 11.54 -4.18
C ARG A 45 4.68 12.12 -2.82
N LEU A 46 5.82 11.74 -2.25
CA LEU A 46 6.25 12.23 -0.93
C LEU A 46 6.47 13.74 -0.89
N LYS A 47 6.75 14.43 -1.99
CA LYS A 47 6.92 15.90 -2.00
C LYS A 47 5.62 16.64 -1.64
N THR A 48 4.47 16.05 -1.95
CA THR A 48 3.15 16.69 -1.81
C THR A 48 2.18 15.91 -0.94
N LEU A 49 2.58 14.72 -0.45
CA LEU A 49 1.77 13.87 0.41
C LEU A 49 1.23 14.66 1.60
N LYS A 50 -0.07 14.50 1.87
CA LYS A 50 -0.73 15.06 3.05
C LYS A 50 -1.10 13.95 4.00
N ILE A 51 -1.03 14.25 5.29
CA ILE A 51 -1.62 13.40 6.33
C ILE A 51 -2.64 14.24 7.06
N SER A 52 -3.88 13.77 7.10
CA SER A 52 -4.99 14.54 7.66
C SER A 52 -5.91 13.67 8.49
N ARG A 53 -6.75 14.34 9.29
CA ARG A 53 -7.83 13.67 10.01
C ARG A 53 -8.97 13.38 9.03
N GLY A 54 -9.24 12.09 8.82
CA GLY A 54 -10.39 11.62 8.08
C GLY A 54 -11.68 11.72 8.90
N SER A 55 -12.81 11.92 8.21
CA SER A 55 -14.13 11.77 8.81
C SER A 55 -14.37 10.29 9.14
N MET A 56 -14.77 9.99 10.38
CA MET A 56 -15.09 8.63 10.82
C MET A 56 -16.22 7.96 10.02
N TYR A 57 -17.03 8.75 9.32
CA TYR A 57 -18.11 8.26 8.44
C TYR A 57 -17.62 7.89 7.04
N LEU A 58 -16.50 8.47 6.60
CA LEU A 58 -15.93 8.27 5.27
C LEU A 58 -14.77 7.27 5.30
N VAL A 59 -13.92 7.34 6.33
CA VAL A 59 -12.74 6.50 6.49
C VAL A 59 -13.08 5.38 7.48
N LYS A 60 -13.38 4.20 6.96
CA LYS A 60 -13.80 3.05 7.78
C LYS A 60 -12.61 2.29 8.39
N LEU A 61 -11.40 2.53 7.90
CA LEU A 61 -10.17 1.93 8.39
C LEU A 61 -9.46 2.88 9.37
N PRO A 62 -8.55 2.40 10.22
CA PRO A 62 -7.72 3.27 11.05
C PRO A 62 -6.93 4.30 10.23
N CYS A 63 -6.40 3.85 9.08
CA CYS A 63 -5.60 4.63 8.16
C CYS A 63 -5.93 4.21 6.72
N GLN A 64 -6.07 5.16 5.80
CA GLN A 64 -6.33 4.85 4.40
C GLN A 64 -5.63 5.86 3.48
N TYR A 65 -4.94 5.37 2.46
CA TYR A 65 -4.40 6.22 1.41
C TYR A 65 -5.43 6.48 0.31
N ASN A 66 -5.54 7.75 -0.09
CA ASN A 66 -6.31 8.21 -1.23
C ASN A 66 -5.36 8.71 -2.34
N PRO A 67 -5.19 7.94 -3.42
CA PRO A 67 -4.30 8.31 -4.53
C PRO A 67 -4.75 9.55 -5.32
N HIS A 68 -6.05 9.87 -5.35
CA HIS A 68 -6.57 11.04 -6.07
C HIS A 68 -6.08 12.34 -5.45
N ASN A 69 -6.09 12.42 -4.12
CA ASN A 69 -5.67 13.61 -3.38
C ASN A 69 -4.21 13.57 -2.92
N ASN A 70 -3.53 12.43 -3.12
CA ASN A 70 -2.23 12.13 -2.53
C ASN A 70 -2.25 12.37 -1.00
N GLU A 71 -3.15 11.68 -0.32
CA GLU A 71 -3.48 11.93 1.09
C GLU A 71 -3.64 10.62 1.86
N ILE A 72 -3.01 10.54 3.04
CA ILE A 72 -3.31 9.52 4.03
C ILE A 72 -4.30 10.12 5.03
N ALA A 73 -5.50 9.55 5.08
CA ALA A 73 -6.54 9.96 6.00
C ALA A 73 -6.57 9.04 7.24
N ILE A 74 -6.50 9.65 8.42
CA ILE A 74 -6.49 8.95 9.71
C ILE A 74 -7.87 9.05 10.36
N ASN A 75 -8.47 7.91 10.69
CA ASN A 75 -9.65 7.86 11.53
C ASN A 75 -9.23 7.68 13.00
N LEU A 76 -9.12 8.78 13.76
CA LEU A 76 -8.64 8.73 15.15
C LEU A 76 -9.43 7.76 16.04
N GLY A 77 -10.75 7.65 15.86
CA GLY A 77 -11.57 6.76 16.68
C GLY A 77 -11.33 5.26 16.45
N ARG A 78 -10.67 4.90 15.33
CA ARG A 78 -10.23 3.53 15.04
C ARG A 78 -8.72 3.37 15.16
N PHE A 79 -7.98 4.48 15.01
CA PHE A 79 -6.53 4.51 15.10
C PHE A 79 -6.05 4.39 16.55
N GLU A 80 -6.71 5.10 17.47
CA GLU A 80 -6.48 5.01 18.90
C GLU A 80 -6.86 3.61 19.41
N GLY A 81 -5.85 2.77 19.67
CA GLY A 81 -6.02 1.37 20.09
C GLY A 81 -5.68 0.33 19.01
N SER A 82 -5.36 0.77 17.79
CA SER A 82 -4.85 -0.09 16.72
C SER A 82 -3.32 -0.15 16.69
N ASP A 83 -2.75 -1.11 15.95
CA ASP A 83 -1.32 -1.06 15.61
C ASP A 83 -1.08 0.03 14.54
N ALA A 84 -0.72 1.23 15.01
CA ALA A 84 -0.44 2.38 14.16
C ALA A 84 0.61 2.10 13.08
N LYS A 85 1.62 1.28 13.40
CA LYS A 85 2.73 0.95 12.49
C LYS A 85 2.23 0.10 11.34
N HIS A 86 1.38 -0.89 11.64
CA HIS A 86 0.75 -1.74 10.65
C HIS A 86 -0.12 -0.92 9.69
N TRP A 87 -1.06 -0.13 10.23
CA TRP A 87 -1.99 0.65 9.39
C TRP A 87 -1.29 1.75 8.58
N MET A 88 -0.21 2.33 9.10
CA MET A 88 0.60 3.28 8.36
C MET A 88 1.42 2.61 7.27
N MET A 89 1.97 1.40 7.50
CA MET A 89 2.65 0.64 6.46
C MET A 89 1.69 0.25 5.32
N HIS A 90 0.48 -0.19 5.64
CA HIS A 90 -0.54 -0.50 4.63
C HIS A 90 -0.83 0.73 3.75
N ALA A 91 -1.07 1.90 4.36
CA ALA A 91 -1.28 3.13 3.61
C ALA A 91 -0.04 3.54 2.79
N LEU A 92 1.16 3.37 3.34
CA LEU A 92 2.42 3.67 2.67
C LEU A 92 2.66 2.78 1.44
N LEU A 93 2.30 1.49 1.47
CA LEU A 93 2.35 0.63 0.30
C LEU A 93 1.46 1.15 -0.84
N GLY A 94 0.31 1.73 -0.48
CA GLY A 94 -0.53 2.47 -1.42
C GLY A 94 0.16 3.68 -2.02
N VAL A 95 0.92 4.45 -1.24
CA VAL A 95 1.72 5.59 -1.75
C VAL A 95 2.82 5.10 -2.70
N ILE A 96 3.55 4.06 -2.30
CA ILE A 96 4.67 3.47 -3.06
C ILE A 96 4.18 3.05 -4.45
N THR A 97 3.06 2.35 -4.49
CA THR A 97 2.48 1.80 -5.72
C THR A 97 1.41 2.70 -6.33
N ALA A 98 1.31 3.97 -5.94
CA ALA A 98 0.27 4.84 -6.49
C ALA A 98 0.50 5.09 -7.99
N LYS A 99 -0.53 4.94 -8.81
CA LYS A 99 -0.50 5.33 -10.23
C LYS A 99 -1.82 5.98 -10.58
N ASP A 100 -1.76 7.18 -11.16
CA ASP A 100 -2.94 7.99 -11.45
C ASP A 100 -3.82 8.16 -10.18
N ASN A 101 -5.03 7.59 -10.21
CA ASN A 101 -6.04 7.63 -9.15
C ASN A 101 -6.24 6.26 -8.45
N TYR A 102 -5.30 5.33 -8.60
CA TYR A 102 -5.33 4.00 -7.97
C TYR A 102 -3.93 3.63 -7.46
N TYR A 103 -3.79 2.42 -6.91
CA TYR A 103 -2.50 1.89 -6.47
C TYR A 103 -2.43 0.37 -6.63
N GLY A 104 -1.23 -0.19 -6.52
CA GLY A 104 -0.95 -1.60 -6.76
C GLY A 104 -1.41 -2.01 -8.16
N PHE A 105 -2.00 -3.20 -8.28
CA PHE A 105 -2.56 -3.67 -9.56
C PHE A 105 -4.05 -3.34 -9.72
N ASN A 106 -4.62 -2.48 -8.87
CA ASN A 106 -5.97 -1.97 -9.11
C ASN A 106 -6.00 -1.06 -10.35
N ASN A 107 -7.19 -0.75 -10.84
CA ASN A 107 -7.42 0.06 -12.03
C ASN A 107 -8.69 0.93 -11.85
N GLU A 108 -9.04 1.72 -12.87
CA GLU A 108 -10.18 2.66 -12.81
C GLU A 108 -11.54 1.98 -12.59
N ASP A 109 -11.71 0.73 -13.05
CA ASP A 109 -12.97 -0.01 -12.91
C ASP A 109 -13.11 -0.69 -11.54
N GLY A 110 -12.05 -0.73 -10.73
CA GLY A 110 -12.06 -1.27 -9.37
C GLY A 110 -12.25 -2.78 -9.30
N THR A 111 -12.17 -3.51 -10.42
CA THR A 111 -12.49 -4.94 -10.49
C THR A 111 -11.57 -5.76 -9.60
N LEU A 112 -10.31 -5.35 -9.47
CA LEU A 112 -9.29 -6.05 -8.68
C LEU A 112 -9.12 -5.48 -7.28
N GLN A 113 -10.03 -4.62 -6.81
CA GLN A 113 -9.88 -3.92 -5.54
C GLN A 113 -9.69 -4.88 -4.35
N ALA A 114 -10.57 -5.88 -4.19
CA ALA A 114 -10.47 -6.83 -3.07
C ALA A 114 -9.14 -7.61 -3.09
N LEU A 115 -8.70 -8.06 -4.28
CA LEU A 115 -7.43 -8.75 -4.45
C LEU A 115 -6.24 -7.82 -4.15
N ASN A 116 -6.34 -6.55 -4.54
CA ASN A 116 -5.29 -5.56 -4.32
C ASN A 116 -5.13 -5.22 -2.83
N GLU A 117 -6.24 -5.02 -2.12
CA GLU A 117 -6.24 -4.80 -0.68
C GLU A 117 -5.69 -6.04 0.05
N GLY A 118 -6.14 -7.25 -0.32
CA GLY A 118 -5.63 -8.48 0.27
C GLY A 118 -4.13 -8.71 0.04
N TYR A 119 -3.62 -8.37 -1.14
CA TYR A 119 -2.17 -8.45 -1.39
C TYR A 119 -1.39 -7.35 -0.65
N THR A 120 -1.97 -6.16 -0.52
CA THR A 120 -1.38 -5.07 0.28
C THR A 120 -1.27 -5.47 1.75
N GLU A 121 -2.30 -6.13 2.29
CA GLU A 121 -2.29 -6.66 3.65
C GLU A 121 -1.25 -7.77 3.84
N ILE A 122 -1.14 -8.73 2.90
CA ILE A 122 -0.10 -9.76 2.95
C ILE A 122 1.31 -9.15 3.02
N LEU A 123 1.57 -8.10 2.21
CA LEU A 123 2.84 -7.39 2.24
C LEU A 123 3.04 -6.60 3.54
N THR A 124 1.97 -6.00 4.08
CA THR A 124 2.00 -5.29 5.36
C THR A 124 2.39 -6.25 6.48
N ASN A 125 1.74 -7.42 6.56
CA ASN A 125 2.03 -8.47 7.54
C ASN A 125 3.47 -8.94 7.46
N TYR A 126 3.98 -9.13 6.24
CA TYR A 126 5.37 -9.51 6.01
C TYR A 126 6.37 -8.46 6.50
N LEU A 127 6.07 -7.17 6.35
CA LEU A 127 6.98 -6.08 6.67
C LEU A 127 6.99 -5.68 8.14
N VAL A 128 5.81 -5.64 8.78
CA VAL A 128 5.66 -5.03 10.12
C VAL A 128 4.92 -5.89 11.14
N GLY A 129 4.47 -7.09 10.73
CA GLY A 129 3.73 -8.02 11.58
C GLY A 129 2.22 -7.94 11.37
N ASP A 130 1.56 -9.04 11.72
CA ASP A 130 0.11 -9.24 11.62
C ASP A 130 -0.65 -8.58 12.78
N VAL A 131 -1.95 -8.35 12.59
CA VAL A 131 -2.86 -7.82 13.60
C VAL A 131 -4.05 -8.77 13.79
N GLU A 132 -4.43 -9.02 15.05
CA GLU A 132 -5.47 -10.02 15.37
C GLU A 132 -6.84 -9.71 14.72
N ASP A 133 -7.18 -8.43 14.59
CA ASP A 133 -8.46 -7.96 14.05
C ASP A 133 -8.28 -7.27 12.68
N SER A 134 -7.61 -7.93 11.74
CA SER A 134 -7.46 -7.40 10.38
C SER A 134 -8.82 -7.26 9.68
N PHE A 135 -9.05 -6.07 9.10
CA PHE A 135 -10.24 -5.78 8.28
C PHE A 135 -10.23 -6.51 6.92
N TYR A 136 -9.11 -7.16 6.56
CA TYR A 136 -8.89 -7.77 5.25
C TYR A 136 -8.74 -9.29 5.32
N THR A 137 -9.21 -9.93 6.39
CA THR A 137 -9.02 -11.38 6.61
C THR A 137 -9.51 -12.22 5.41
N ASP A 138 -10.70 -11.92 4.88
CA ASP A 138 -11.26 -12.66 3.75
C ASP A 138 -10.49 -12.38 2.45
N GLU A 139 -10.11 -11.11 2.23
CA GLU A 139 -9.29 -10.69 1.10
C GLU A 139 -7.92 -11.37 1.11
N VAL A 140 -7.28 -11.50 2.27
CA VAL A 140 -6.00 -12.20 2.45
C VAL A 140 -6.16 -13.68 2.13
N ILE A 141 -7.21 -14.35 2.62
CA ILE A 141 -7.47 -15.76 2.32
C ILE A 141 -7.66 -15.95 0.82
N MET A 142 -8.49 -15.12 0.19
CA MET A 142 -8.75 -15.19 -1.25
C MET A 142 -7.48 -14.94 -2.07
N THR A 143 -6.69 -13.93 -1.68
CA THR A 143 -5.42 -13.60 -2.34
C THR A 143 -4.41 -14.73 -2.22
N ASN A 144 -4.32 -15.38 -1.05
CA ASN A 144 -3.47 -16.55 -0.84
C ASN A 144 -3.91 -17.73 -1.72
N LEU A 145 -5.21 -17.95 -1.92
CA LEU A 145 -5.70 -18.98 -2.83
C LEU A 145 -5.36 -18.67 -4.29
N ILE A 146 -5.60 -17.43 -4.73
CA ILE A 146 -5.30 -16.99 -6.10
C ILE A 146 -3.79 -17.07 -6.38
N SER A 147 -2.95 -16.60 -5.45
CA SER A 147 -1.49 -16.65 -5.60
C SER A 147 -0.94 -18.08 -5.73
N LYS A 148 -1.61 -19.08 -5.14
CA LYS A 148 -1.26 -20.50 -5.35
C LYS A 148 -1.59 -20.99 -6.77
N VAL A 149 -2.54 -20.36 -7.43
CA VAL A 149 -2.96 -20.70 -8.81
C VAL A 149 -2.06 -19.99 -9.82
N ILE A 150 -1.83 -18.68 -9.66
CA ILE A 150 -1.15 -17.86 -10.67
C ILE A 150 0.32 -17.54 -10.35
N GLY A 151 0.79 -17.84 -9.14
CA GLY A 151 2.16 -17.58 -8.70
C GLY A 151 2.32 -16.26 -7.93
N ASN A 152 3.10 -16.32 -6.84
CA ASN A 152 3.43 -15.13 -6.04
C ASN A 152 4.34 -14.14 -6.78
N ASP A 153 5.17 -14.63 -7.70
CA ASP A 153 6.02 -13.81 -8.57
C ASP A 153 5.18 -12.95 -9.53
N VAL A 154 4.08 -13.51 -10.05
CA VAL A 154 3.12 -12.76 -10.88
C VAL A 154 2.42 -11.70 -10.05
N MET A 155 1.93 -12.04 -8.85
CA MET A 155 1.31 -11.08 -7.91
C MET A 155 2.26 -9.93 -7.58
N TYR A 156 3.50 -10.26 -7.20
CA TYR A 156 4.54 -9.31 -6.84
C TYR A 156 4.83 -8.34 -7.99
N LYS A 157 5.08 -8.89 -9.18
CA LYS A 157 5.40 -8.09 -10.36
C LYS A 157 4.22 -7.18 -10.71
N ALA A 158 3.01 -7.72 -10.82
CA ALA A 158 1.82 -6.95 -11.16
C ALA A 158 1.60 -5.78 -10.18
N TYR A 159 1.77 -6.02 -8.89
CA TYR A 159 1.57 -5.02 -7.83
C TYR A 159 2.55 -3.85 -7.95
N PHE A 160 3.85 -4.14 -8.05
CA PHE A 160 4.89 -3.10 -8.09
C PHE A 160 5.09 -2.46 -9.48
N THR A 161 4.54 -3.05 -10.54
CA THR A 161 4.54 -2.44 -11.89
C THR A 161 3.21 -1.83 -12.28
N ASN A 162 2.21 -1.83 -11.38
CA ASN A 162 0.85 -1.37 -11.65
C ASN A 162 0.21 -1.97 -12.91
N ASP A 163 0.35 -3.29 -13.09
CA ASP A 163 -0.09 -3.99 -14.30
C ASP A 163 -1.12 -5.09 -13.98
N ALA A 164 -2.39 -4.67 -13.96
CA ALA A 164 -3.54 -5.56 -13.82
C ALA A 164 -3.59 -6.66 -14.90
N ASN A 165 -3.09 -6.40 -16.10
CA ASN A 165 -3.18 -7.36 -17.20
C ASN A 165 -2.29 -8.58 -16.95
N LEU A 166 -1.19 -8.44 -16.22
CA LEU A 166 -0.38 -9.60 -15.81
C LEU A 166 -1.20 -10.60 -15.00
N LEU A 167 -2.05 -10.10 -14.08
CA LEU A 167 -2.92 -10.95 -13.28
C LEU A 167 -4.04 -11.57 -14.12
N LEU A 168 -4.76 -10.76 -14.89
CA LEU A 168 -5.89 -11.23 -15.70
C LEU A 168 -5.46 -12.30 -16.71
N ASN A 169 -4.30 -12.09 -17.35
CA ASN A 169 -3.73 -13.07 -18.28
C ASN A 169 -3.33 -14.37 -17.56
N ALA A 170 -2.71 -14.27 -16.37
CA ALA A 170 -2.31 -15.45 -15.62
C ALA A 170 -3.52 -16.26 -15.10
N MET A 171 -4.57 -15.58 -14.65
CA MET A 171 -5.84 -16.22 -14.25
C MET A 171 -6.51 -16.92 -15.44
N SER A 172 -6.63 -16.24 -16.58
CA SER A 172 -7.23 -16.83 -17.79
C SER A 172 -6.46 -18.07 -18.29
N GLN A 173 -5.12 -18.05 -18.21
CA GLN A 173 -4.29 -19.21 -18.55
C GLN A 173 -4.44 -20.37 -17.57
N ALA A 174 -4.79 -20.11 -16.32
CA ALA A 174 -5.04 -21.14 -15.32
C ALA A 174 -6.41 -21.79 -15.50
N GLU A 175 -7.42 -21.03 -15.94
CA GLU A 175 -8.77 -21.55 -16.27
C GLU A 175 -8.77 -22.48 -17.50
N GLY A 176 -7.85 -22.26 -18.44
CA GLY A 176 -7.70 -23.08 -19.66
C GLY A 176 -6.97 -24.41 -19.46
N LYS A 177 -6.65 -24.79 -18.22
CA LYS A 177 -5.99 -26.06 -17.86
C LYS A 177 -6.95 -26.98 -17.12
#